data_AF-A0A0G4J1C9-F1
#
_entry.id   AF-A0A0G4J1C9-F1
#
_cell.length_a   1.000
_cell.length_b   1.000
_cell.length_c   1.000
_cell.angle_alpha   90.00
_cell.angle_beta   90.00
_cell.angle_gamma   90.00
#
_symmetry.space_group_name_H-M   'P 1'
#
loop_
_entity.id
_entity.type
_entity.pdbx_description
1 polymer ?
#
loop_
_entity_poly.entity_id
_entity_poly.type
_entity_poly.pdbx_seq_one_letter_code
_entity_poly.pdbx_strand_id
1 'polypeptide(L)'
;MGSRMEEASGSADDNSRNIPRATFIEDIAGHVQGKDIQAIMKAISEVYGKYKFMEGRLVQQKRSLLGKMPDIRRAIDVLEMLIEKHKEGEENGEIVPVEMRYKLADNVFGRATVNPGDGKVMLWIGANIMMEYSYEEAMSLLQKNLESASATYASLDIDLTFLKDQITISEVNIARLHNYNVAQKEKAKAAAVSS
;
A
#
# COMPACT_ATOMS: atom_id res chain seq x y z
N MET A 1 35.31 27.52 21.09
CA MET A 1 34.30 26.93 22.00
C MET A 1 32.94 27.42 21.52
N GLY A 2 32.14 26.54 20.94
CA GLY A 2 30.89 26.92 20.25
C GLY A 2 30.60 26.06 19.03
N SER A 3 30.82 24.75 19.16
CA SER A 3 30.28 23.72 18.27
C SER A 3 28.76 23.68 18.45
N ARG A 4 28.01 23.92 17.37
CA ARG A 4 26.60 23.55 17.29
C ARG A 4 26.45 22.55 16.16
N MET A 5 26.56 21.28 16.54
CA MET A 5 25.93 20.17 15.82
C MET A 5 24.44 20.50 15.74
N GLU A 6 23.89 20.47 14.53
CA GLU A 6 22.45 20.33 14.34
C GLU A 6 22.25 18.97 13.66
N GLU A 7 21.81 18.01 14.48
CA GLU A 7 21.54 16.63 14.10
C GLU A 7 20.26 16.50 13.28
N ALA A 8 20.32 15.54 12.35
CA ALA A 8 19.26 14.64 11.93
C ALA A 8 17.96 15.24 11.36
N SER A 9 17.82 15.18 10.03
CA SER A 9 16.53 14.88 9.40
C SER A 9 16.66 13.52 8.70
N GLY A 10 15.69 12.64 8.98
CA GLY A 10 15.73 11.21 8.68
C GLY A 10 15.83 10.88 7.19
N SER A 11 16.35 9.68 6.94
CA SER A 11 16.59 9.01 5.66
C SER A 11 15.58 9.37 4.56
N ALA A 12 16.05 10.17 3.58
CA ALA A 12 15.22 10.80 2.56
C ALA A 12 15.22 10.07 1.21
N ASP A 13 15.47 8.76 1.11
CA ASP A 13 15.51 8.06 -0.18
C ASP A 13 14.75 6.74 -0.19
N ASP A 14 13.42 6.81 -0.08
CA ASP A 14 12.57 5.74 -0.60
C ASP A 14 11.40 6.31 -1.42
N ASN A 15 11.74 6.91 -2.55
CA ASN A 15 10.78 7.32 -3.58
C ASN A 15 10.81 6.33 -4.75
N SER A 16 10.57 5.05 -4.45
CA SER A 16 10.62 3.96 -5.44
C SER A 16 9.72 4.19 -6.66
N ARG A 17 8.66 5.01 -6.51
CA ARG A 17 7.66 5.30 -7.54
C ARG A 17 7.89 6.60 -8.32
N ASN A 18 9.01 7.30 -8.13
CA ASN A 18 9.31 8.59 -8.78
C ASN A 18 8.18 9.63 -8.60
N ILE A 19 7.57 9.64 -7.41
CA ILE A 19 6.53 10.60 -7.05
C ILE A 19 7.18 11.98 -6.97
N PRO A 20 6.65 13.01 -7.65
CA PRO A 20 7.19 14.36 -7.54
C PRO A 20 7.24 14.81 -6.07
N ARG A 21 8.32 15.48 -5.66
CA ARG A 21 8.43 16.06 -4.32
C ARG A 21 7.72 17.42 -4.29
N ALA A 22 6.94 17.64 -3.25
CA ALA A 22 6.41 18.94 -2.93
C ALA A 22 7.54 19.83 -2.41
N THR A 23 7.70 21.02 -2.99
CA THR A 23 8.67 22.02 -2.52
C THR A 23 8.00 22.89 -1.46
N PHE A 24 8.56 22.93 -0.26
CA PHE A 24 8.10 23.87 0.76
C PHE A 24 8.50 25.31 0.38
N ILE A 25 7.55 26.24 0.41
CA ILE A 25 7.80 27.64 0.04
C ILE A 25 8.04 28.44 1.32
N GLU A 26 9.31 28.67 1.67
CA GLU A 26 9.66 29.43 2.88
C GLU A 26 9.22 30.90 2.79
N ASP A 27 9.57 31.59 1.70
CA ASP A 27 9.15 32.97 1.44
C ASP A 27 8.04 33.03 0.40
N ILE A 28 6.80 33.18 0.87
CA ILE A 28 5.62 33.34 0.02
C ILE A 28 5.68 34.66 -0.77
N ALA A 29 6.21 35.74 -0.17
CA ALA A 29 6.21 37.05 -0.80
C ALA A 29 7.16 37.08 -1.99
N GLY A 30 8.39 36.58 -1.84
CA GLY A 30 9.35 36.45 -2.92
C GLY A 30 8.91 35.46 -4.00
N HIS A 31 8.26 34.34 -3.62
CA HIS A 31 7.79 33.36 -4.59
C HIS A 31 6.67 33.88 -5.51
N VAL A 32 5.84 34.77 -4.97
CA VAL A 32 4.68 35.38 -5.64
C VAL A 32 5.06 36.64 -6.41
N GLN A 33 6.20 37.27 -6.11
CA GLN A 33 6.59 38.55 -6.69
C GLN A 33 6.61 38.50 -8.23
N GLY A 34 5.83 39.38 -8.87
CA GLY A 34 5.72 39.45 -10.34
C GLY A 34 4.90 38.35 -11.00
N LYS A 35 4.24 37.48 -10.22
CA LYS A 35 3.39 36.38 -10.72
C LYS A 35 1.95 36.53 -10.25
N ASP A 36 1.04 35.89 -10.98
CA ASP A 36 -0.36 35.79 -10.56
C ASP A 36 -0.51 34.76 -9.42
N ILE A 37 -0.97 35.24 -8.26
CA ILE A 37 -1.26 34.43 -7.07
C ILE A 37 -2.28 33.33 -7.40
N GLN A 38 -3.30 33.64 -8.21
CA GLN A 38 -4.34 32.67 -8.55
C GLN A 38 -3.77 31.52 -9.40
N ALA A 39 -2.92 31.83 -10.38
CA ALA A 39 -2.21 30.83 -11.17
C ALA A 39 -1.33 29.92 -10.30
N ILE A 40 -0.55 30.47 -9.35
CA ILE A 40 0.28 29.67 -8.43
C ILE A 40 -0.59 28.78 -7.55
N MET A 41 -1.66 29.33 -6.97
CA MET A 41 -2.57 28.58 -6.11
C MET A 41 -3.23 27.42 -6.87
N LYS A 42 -3.61 27.64 -8.13
CA LYS A 42 -4.15 26.60 -9.01
C LYS A 42 -3.11 25.51 -9.26
N ALA A 43 -1.87 25.86 -9.60
CA ALA A 43 -0.80 24.89 -9.85
C ALA A 43 -0.51 24.00 -8.64
N ILE A 44 -0.42 24.57 -7.43
CA ILE A 44 -0.20 23.80 -6.20
C ILE A 44 -1.42 22.90 -5.91
N SER A 45 -2.63 23.41 -6.11
CA SER A 45 -3.87 22.63 -5.91
C SER A 45 -3.99 21.45 -6.89
N GLU A 46 -3.56 21.62 -8.15
CA GLU A 46 -3.52 20.53 -9.13
C GLU A 46 -2.55 19.43 -8.72
N VAL A 47 -1.37 19.79 -8.24
CA VAL A 47 -0.37 18.82 -7.74
C VAL A 47 -0.89 18.12 -6.47
N TYR A 48 -1.50 18.86 -5.54
CA TYR A 48 -2.18 18.29 -4.38
C TYR A 48 -3.25 17.26 -4.76
N GLY A 49 -4.10 17.58 -5.74
CA GLY A 49 -5.12 16.67 -6.26
C GLY A 49 -4.51 15.37 -6.80
N LYS A 50 -3.36 15.44 -7.47
CA LYS A 50 -2.63 14.25 -7.95
C LYS A 50 -2.11 13.39 -6.80
N TYR A 51 -1.57 14.01 -5.73
CA TYR A 51 -1.14 13.26 -4.55
C TYR A 51 -2.31 12.55 -3.87
N LYS A 52 -3.45 13.23 -3.67
CA LYS A 52 -4.66 12.62 -3.06
C LYS A 52 -5.21 11.48 -3.90
N PHE A 53 -5.25 11.64 -5.23
CA PHE A 53 -5.67 10.56 -6.13
C PHE A 53 -4.76 9.33 -6.01
N MET A 54 -3.45 9.55 -5.99
CA MET A 54 -2.48 8.46 -5.86
C MET A 54 -2.55 7.79 -4.49
N GLU A 55 -2.65 8.56 -3.40
CA GLU A 55 -2.87 8.04 -2.04
C GLU A 55 -4.09 7.11 -2.02
N GLY A 56 -5.23 7.54 -2.55
CA GLY A 56 -6.45 6.73 -2.61
C GLY A 56 -6.23 5.40 -3.33
N ARG A 57 -5.53 5.41 -4.46
CA ARG A 57 -5.17 4.19 -5.20
C ARG A 57 -4.30 3.24 -4.38
N LEU A 58 -3.25 3.77 -3.75
CA LEU A 58 -2.31 2.95 -2.98
C LEU A 58 -2.95 2.38 -1.70
N VAL A 59 -3.81 3.15 -1.03
CA VAL A 59 -4.60 2.68 0.12
C VAL A 59 -5.51 1.51 -0.29
N GLN A 60 -6.19 1.63 -1.43
CA GLN A 60 -7.05 0.55 -1.93
C GLN A 60 -6.24 -0.72 -2.26
N GLN A 61 -5.09 -0.57 -2.90
CA GLN A 61 -4.19 -1.69 -3.20
C GLN A 61 -3.68 -2.37 -1.93
N LYS A 62 -3.24 -1.58 -0.94
CA LYS A 62 -2.79 -2.07 0.37
C LYS A 62 -3.89 -2.84 1.10
N ARG A 63 -5.13 -2.33 1.09
CA ARG A 63 -6.29 -3.01 1.67
C ARG A 63 -6.61 -4.34 0.98
N SER A 64 -6.48 -4.40 -0.35
CA SER A 64 -6.66 -5.64 -1.10
C SER A 64 -5.64 -6.70 -0.69
N LEU A 65 -4.37 -6.33 -0.54
CA LEU A 65 -3.31 -7.23 -0.08
C LEU A 65 -3.54 -7.73 1.35
N LEU A 66 -3.96 -6.85 2.26
CA LEU A 66 -4.31 -7.24 3.64
C LEU A 66 -5.41 -8.29 3.72
N GLY A 67 -6.37 -8.27 2.79
CA GLY A 67 -7.40 -9.30 2.70
C GLY A 67 -6.87 -10.64 2.16
N LYS A 68 -5.97 -10.59 1.15
CA LYS A 68 -5.47 -11.78 0.45
C LYS A 68 -4.40 -12.54 1.21
N MET A 69 -3.49 -11.85 1.90
CA MET A 69 -2.35 -12.49 2.58
C MET A 69 -2.80 -13.55 3.62
N PRO A 70 -3.84 -13.32 4.45
CA PRO A 70 -4.37 -14.35 5.34
C PRO A 70 -4.96 -15.56 4.62
N ASP A 71 -5.52 -15.39 3.42
CA ASP A 71 -6.02 -16.52 2.62
C ASP A 71 -4.87 -17.37 2.09
N ILE A 72 -3.79 -16.73 1.61
CA ILE A 72 -2.57 -17.42 1.15
C ILE A 72 -1.92 -18.19 2.31
N ARG A 73 -1.83 -17.58 3.50
CA ARG A 73 -1.32 -18.26 4.71
C ARG A 73 -2.15 -19.49 5.08
N ARG A 74 -3.47 -19.36 5.11
CA ARG A 74 -4.37 -20.50 5.35
C ARG A 74 -4.21 -21.62 4.32
N ALA A 75 -3.96 -21.28 3.05
CA ALA A 75 -3.69 -22.28 2.02
C ALA A 75 -2.37 -23.02 2.27
N ILE A 76 -1.33 -22.31 2.74
CA ILE A 76 -0.05 -22.91 3.16
C ILE A 76 -0.27 -23.84 4.36
N ASP A 77 -0.97 -23.38 5.40
CA ASP A 77 -1.23 -24.19 6.61
C ASP A 77 -1.95 -25.52 6.28
N VAL A 78 -2.94 -25.46 5.37
CA VAL A 78 -3.65 -26.67 4.90
C VAL A 78 -2.72 -27.58 4.11
N LEU A 79 -1.86 -27.02 3.26
CA LEU A 79 -0.93 -27.80 2.46
C LEU A 79 0.14 -28.46 3.33
N GLU A 80 0.66 -27.77 4.34
CA GLU A 80 1.59 -28.35 5.33
C GLU A 80 0.97 -29.56 6.04
N MET A 81 -0.27 -29.42 6.51
CA MET A 81 -1.01 -30.52 7.14
C MET A 81 -1.21 -31.72 6.18
N LEU A 82 -1.50 -31.47 4.90
CA LEU A 82 -1.64 -32.53 3.90
C LEU A 82 -0.31 -33.24 3.62
N ILE A 83 0.79 -32.47 3.53
CA ILE A 83 2.14 -33.02 3.34
C ILE A 83 2.54 -33.89 4.53
N GLU A 84 2.31 -33.42 5.75
CA GLU A 84 2.63 -34.16 6.97
C GLU A 84 1.91 -35.50 6.99
N LYS A 85 0.59 -35.50 6.75
CA LYS A 85 -0.22 -36.72 6.71
C LYS A 85 0.11 -37.66 5.55
N HIS A 86 0.54 -37.11 4.42
CA HIS A 86 1.03 -37.91 3.30
C HIS A 86 2.28 -38.69 3.72
N LYS A 87 3.27 -38.00 4.30
CA LYS A 87 4.52 -38.62 4.78
C LYS A 87 4.29 -39.64 5.89
N GLU A 88 3.46 -39.32 6.87
CA GLU A 88 3.08 -40.27 7.94
C GLU A 88 2.45 -41.54 7.35
N GLY A 89 1.62 -41.40 6.31
CA GLY A 89 0.99 -42.53 5.64
C GLY A 89 1.98 -43.38 4.83
N GLU A 90 2.98 -42.75 4.20
CA GLU A 90 4.06 -43.46 3.52
C GLU A 90 4.96 -44.23 4.52
N GLU A 91 5.27 -43.63 5.68
CA GLU A 91 6.10 -44.26 6.71
C GLU A 91 5.40 -45.42 7.42
N ASN A 92 4.11 -45.26 7.74
CA ASN A 92 3.33 -46.26 8.45
C ASN A 92 2.70 -47.32 7.54
N GLY A 93 2.78 -47.14 6.22
CA GLY A 93 2.19 -48.04 5.21
C GLY A 93 0.66 -47.93 5.07
N GLU A 94 0.04 -46.94 5.71
CA GLU A 94 -1.41 -46.69 5.65
C GLU A 94 -1.72 -45.19 5.58
N ILE A 95 -2.35 -44.76 4.49
CA ILE A 95 -2.74 -43.35 4.29
C ILE A 95 -4.15 -43.14 4.86
N VAL A 96 -4.24 -42.38 5.95
CA VAL A 96 -5.51 -42.10 6.63
C VAL A 96 -6.19 -40.86 6.02
N PRO A 97 -7.42 -40.99 5.49
CA PRO A 97 -8.16 -39.85 4.96
C PRO A 97 -8.49 -38.82 6.04
N VAL A 98 -8.54 -37.55 5.64
CA VAL A 98 -8.77 -36.42 6.54
C VAL A 98 -10.16 -35.87 6.34
N GLU A 99 -10.99 -35.89 7.38
CA GLU A 99 -12.24 -35.15 7.37
C GLU A 99 -11.96 -33.66 7.63
N MET A 100 -12.40 -32.81 6.71
CA MET A 100 -12.25 -31.36 6.80
C MET A 100 -13.55 -30.65 6.45
N ARG A 101 -13.67 -29.42 6.94
CA ARG A 101 -14.80 -28.54 6.61
C ARG A 101 -14.35 -27.48 5.62
N TYR A 102 -15.15 -27.29 4.57
CA TYR A 102 -14.88 -26.28 3.55
C TYR A 102 -16.08 -25.34 3.42
N LYS A 103 -15.81 -24.10 3.03
CA LYS A 103 -16.83 -23.05 2.91
C LYS A 103 -17.60 -23.21 1.60
N LEU A 104 -18.92 -23.33 1.66
CA LEU A 104 -19.82 -23.33 0.50
C LEU A 104 -20.38 -21.93 0.24
N ALA A 105 -20.79 -21.25 1.31
CA ALA A 105 -21.26 -19.86 1.29
C ALA A 105 -20.92 -19.19 2.63
N ASP A 106 -21.27 -17.92 2.79
CA ASP A 106 -21.10 -17.23 4.08
C ASP A 106 -21.92 -17.95 5.17
N ASN A 107 -21.24 -18.37 6.23
CA ASN A 107 -21.80 -19.17 7.34
C ASN A 107 -22.32 -20.57 6.96
N VAL A 108 -22.05 -21.06 5.73
CA VAL A 108 -22.44 -22.40 5.29
C VAL A 108 -21.20 -23.22 4.98
N PHE A 109 -21.04 -24.34 5.67
CA PHE A 109 -19.88 -25.21 5.56
C PHE A 109 -20.29 -26.63 5.17
N GLY A 110 -19.57 -27.20 4.21
CA GLY A 110 -19.65 -28.61 3.84
C GLY A 110 -18.62 -29.44 4.61
N ARG A 111 -18.84 -30.75 4.68
CA ARG A 111 -17.86 -31.73 5.16
C ARG A 111 -17.33 -32.51 3.97
N ALA A 112 -16.03 -32.68 3.88
CA ALA A 112 -15.37 -33.46 2.85
C ALA A 112 -14.31 -34.35 3.49
N THR A 113 -14.15 -35.54 2.92
CA THR A 113 -13.03 -36.43 3.23
C THR A 113 -12.02 -36.28 2.11
N VAL A 114 -10.80 -35.88 2.45
CA VAL A 114 -9.70 -35.69 1.49
C VAL A 114 -8.66 -36.77 1.72
N ASN A 115 -8.16 -37.36 0.63
CA ASN A 115 -7.08 -38.32 0.68
C ASN A 115 -5.73 -37.61 0.50
N PRO A 116 -4.86 -37.55 1.52
CA PRO A 116 -3.52 -36.97 1.37
C PRO A 116 -2.63 -37.76 0.40
N GLY A 117 -2.98 -39.01 0.11
CA GLY A 117 -2.18 -39.91 -0.74
C GLY A 117 -2.03 -39.49 -2.19
N ASP A 118 -2.88 -38.57 -2.67
CA ASP A 118 -2.81 -38.09 -4.05
C ASP A 118 -1.53 -37.27 -4.31
N GLY A 119 -0.88 -36.73 -3.26
CA GLY A 119 0.37 -35.96 -3.34
C GLY A 119 0.26 -34.66 -4.13
N LYS A 120 -0.97 -34.23 -4.44
CA LYS A 120 -1.28 -33.15 -5.37
C LYS A 120 -2.43 -32.28 -4.89
N VAL A 121 -2.42 -31.03 -5.32
CA VAL A 121 -3.50 -30.05 -5.10
C VAL A 121 -3.84 -29.29 -6.37
N MET A 122 -5.06 -28.77 -6.41
CA MET A 122 -5.53 -27.90 -7.49
C MET A 122 -5.48 -26.44 -7.05
N LEU A 123 -4.75 -25.59 -7.78
CA LEU A 123 -4.63 -24.16 -7.50
C LEU A 123 -5.28 -23.33 -8.60
N TRP A 124 -5.91 -22.23 -8.20
CA TRP A 124 -6.47 -21.24 -9.13
C TRP A 124 -5.43 -20.19 -9.48
N ILE A 125 -5.05 -20.10 -10.76
CA ILE A 125 -3.97 -19.21 -11.20
C ILE A 125 -4.52 -17.91 -11.82
N GLY A 126 -5.84 -17.80 -11.94
CA GLY A 126 -6.55 -16.66 -12.52
C GLY A 126 -7.07 -16.96 -13.92
N ALA A 127 -7.66 -15.96 -14.58
CA ALA A 127 -8.24 -16.08 -15.92
C ALA A 127 -9.20 -17.27 -16.11
N ASN A 128 -9.90 -17.68 -15.04
CA ASN A 128 -10.76 -18.87 -15.01
C ASN A 128 -10.06 -20.21 -15.20
N ILE A 129 -8.78 -20.29 -14.84
CA ILE A 129 -7.95 -21.49 -15.01
C ILE A 129 -7.55 -22.05 -13.64
N MET A 130 -7.78 -23.36 -13.48
CA MET A 130 -7.31 -24.19 -12.38
C MET A 130 -6.26 -25.17 -12.91
N MET A 131 -5.17 -25.38 -12.18
CA MET A 131 -4.13 -26.34 -12.55
C MET A 131 -3.75 -27.22 -11.36
N GLU A 132 -3.38 -28.46 -11.67
CA GLU A 132 -2.86 -29.44 -10.73
C GLU A 132 -1.38 -29.19 -10.47
N TYR A 133 -0.96 -29.30 -9.22
CA TYR A 133 0.42 -29.14 -8.74
C TYR A 133 0.76 -30.26 -7.76
N SER A 134 2.01 -30.70 -7.75
CA SER A 134 2.51 -31.49 -6.62
C SER A 134 2.50 -30.64 -5.35
N TYR A 135 2.54 -31.29 -4.18
CA TYR A 135 2.61 -30.56 -2.93
C TYR A 135 3.84 -29.64 -2.83
N GLU A 136 5.00 -30.07 -3.33
CA GLU A 136 6.23 -29.27 -3.34
C GLU A 136 6.10 -28.05 -4.25
N GLU A 137 5.56 -28.24 -5.46
CA GLU A 137 5.35 -27.15 -6.42
C GLU A 137 4.34 -26.13 -5.89
N ALA A 138 3.23 -26.62 -5.33
CA ALA A 138 2.21 -25.78 -4.71
C ALA A 138 2.77 -24.98 -3.52
N MET A 139 3.59 -25.62 -2.68
CA MET A 139 4.22 -24.96 -1.53
C MET A 139 5.15 -23.84 -1.98
N SER A 140 6.04 -24.14 -2.93
CA SER A 140 6.96 -23.17 -3.51
C SER A 140 6.21 -21.98 -4.14
N LEU A 141 5.13 -22.26 -4.89
CA LEU A 141 4.30 -21.22 -5.50
C LEU A 141 3.60 -20.33 -4.46
N LEU A 142 2.98 -20.93 -3.45
CA LEU A 142 2.25 -20.19 -2.41
C LEU A 142 3.21 -19.35 -1.55
N GLN A 143 4.37 -19.89 -1.18
CA GLN A 143 5.40 -19.15 -0.45
C GLN A 143 5.94 -17.97 -1.24
N LYS A 144 6.28 -18.17 -2.52
CA LYS A 144 6.72 -17.09 -3.41
C LYS A 144 5.65 -16.01 -3.58
N ASN A 145 4.38 -16.41 -3.69
CA ASN A 145 3.26 -15.47 -3.76
C ASN A 145 3.09 -14.68 -2.45
N LEU A 146 3.24 -15.33 -1.29
CA LEU A 146 3.18 -14.68 0.01
C LEU A 146 4.32 -13.69 0.20
N GLU A 147 5.55 -14.07 -0.17
CA GLU A 147 6.74 -13.22 -0.12
C GLU A 147 6.54 -11.99 -1.02
N SER A 148 6.13 -12.19 -2.27
CA SER A 148 5.87 -11.12 -3.23
C SER A 148 4.77 -10.16 -2.73
N ALA A 149 3.68 -10.71 -2.18
CA ALA A 149 2.61 -9.92 -1.59
C ALA A 149 3.08 -9.11 -0.37
N SER A 150 3.90 -9.71 0.49
CA SER A 150 4.47 -9.07 1.69
C SER A 150 5.44 -7.95 1.33
N ALA A 151 6.32 -8.19 0.36
CA ALA A 151 7.25 -7.19 -0.15
C ALA A 151 6.50 -6.00 -0.79
N THR A 152 5.48 -6.30 -1.60
CA THR A 152 4.61 -5.26 -2.19
C THR A 152 3.88 -4.47 -1.10
N TYR A 153 3.39 -5.14 -0.07
CA TYR A 153 2.72 -4.48 1.06
C TYR A 153 3.66 -3.54 1.82
N ALA A 154 4.91 -3.96 2.07
CA ALA A 154 5.93 -3.13 2.72
C ALA A 154 6.28 -1.90 1.87
N SER A 155 6.55 -2.08 0.58
CA SER A 155 6.81 -0.97 -0.35
C SER A 155 5.63 0.03 -0.39
N LEU A 156 4.39 -0.46 -0.43
CA LEU A 156 3.20 0.40 -0.38
C LEU A 156 3.13 1.22 0.91
N ASP A 157 3.58 0.69 2.04
CA ASP A 157 3.58 1.42 3.31
C ASP A 157 4.55 2.61 3.29
N ILE A 158 5.73 2.39 2.69
CA ILE A 158 6.74 3.43 2.55
C ILE A 158 6.26 4.52 1.58
N ASP A 159 5.72 4.13 0.42
CA ASP A 159 5.19 5.09 -0.55
C ASP A 159 4.01 5.90 0.01
N LEU A 160 3.14 5.28 0.83
CA LEU A 160 2.05 5.98 1.50
C LEU A 160 2.56 6.97 2.55
N THR A 161 3.63 6.62 3.26
CA THR A 161 4.28 7.53 4.21
C THR A 161 4.86 8.73 3.47
N PHE A 162 5.61 8.49 2.39
CA PHE A 162 6.13 9.54 1.53
C PHE A 162 5.03 10.47 1.00
N LEU A 163 3.90 9.91 0.54
CA LEU A 163 2.77 10.69 0.04
C LEU A 163 2.12 11.56 1.10
N LYS A 164 2.00 11.07 2.34
CA LYS A 164 1.47 11.87 3.46
C LYS A 164 2.32 13.11 3.69
N ASP A 165 3.65 12.98 3.60
CA ASP A 165 4.56 14.13 3.73
C ASP A 165 4.34 15.13 2.58
N GLN A 166 4.23 14.66 1.33
CA GLN A 166 4.01 15.54 0.18
C GLN A 166 2.65 16.26 0.25
N ILE A 167 1.61 15.55 0.71
CA ILE A 167 0.28 16.10 0.96
C ILE A 167 0.36 17.19 2.03
N THR A 168 1.01 16.91 3.16
CA THR A 168 1.16 17.85 4.27
C THR A 168 1.88 19.13 3.85
N ILE A 169 3.01 19.02 3.15
CA ILE A 169 3.76 20.18 2.62
C ILE A 169 2.88 21.00 1.67
N SER A 170 2.13 20.34 0.80
CA SER A 170 1.24 21.00 -0.15
C SER A 170 0.10 21.74 0.56
N GLU A 171 -0.51 21.14 1.58
CA GLU A 171 -1.58 21.75 2.38
C GLU A 171 -1.08 23.01 3.11
N VAL A 172 0.10 22.94 3.72
CA VAL A 172 0.72 24.10 4.38
C VAL A 172 0.99 25.22 3.36
N ASN A 173 1.54 24.88 2.19
CA ASN A 173 1.78 25.87 1.13
C ASN A 173 0.48 26.53 0.64
N ILE A 174 -0.59 25.74 0.42
CA ILE A 174 -1.91 26.25 -0.01
C ILE A 174 -2.46 27.21 1.06
N ALA A 175 -2.42 26.82 2.34
CA ALA A 175 -2.92 27.66 3.43
C ALA A 175 -2.13 28.97 3.56
N ARG A 176 -0.80 28.91 3.50
CA ARG A 176 0.07 30.10 3.58
C ARG A 176 -0.15 31.04 2.40
N LEU A 177 -0.29 30.50 1.19
CA LEU A 177 -0.57 31.29 0.00
C LEU A 177 -1.97 31.93 0.06
N HIS A 178 -2.96 31.20 0.58
CA HIS A 178 -4.30 31.73 0.81
C HIS A 178 -4.29 32.90 1.81
N ASN A 179 -3.62 32.74 2.95
CA ASN A 179 -3.49 33.79 3.96
C ASN A 179 -2.79 35.03 3.40
N TYR A 180 -1.71 34.84 2.61
CA TYR A 180 -1.03 35.93 1.93
C TYR A 180 -1.96 36.67 0.93
N ASN A 181 -2.73 35.94 0.12
CA ASN A 181 -3.67 36.51 -0.82
C ASN A 181 -4.75 37.36 -0.13
N VAL A 182 -5.29 36.89 0.99
CA VAL A 182 -6.27 37.64 1.80
C VAL A 182 -5.66 38.93 2.33
N ALA A 183 -4.46 38.86 2.93
CA ALA A 183 -3.77 40.03 3.46
C ALA A 183 -3.48 41.09 2.37
N GLN A 184 -3.11 40.67 1.15
CA GLN A 184 -2.88 41.59 0.04
C GLN A 184 -4.18 42.26 -0.43
N LYS A 185 -5.30 41.53 -0.46
CA LYS A 185 -6.62 42.08 -0.80
C LYS A 185 -7.11 43.06 0.26
N GLU A 186 -6.90 42.79 1.54
CA GLU A 186 -7.26 43.70 2.63
C GLU A 186 -6.45 44.99 2.59
N LYS A 187 -5.13 44.90 2.36
CA LYS A 187 -4.25 46.07 2.17
C LYS A 187 -4.70 46.93 0.98
N ALA A 188 -5.03 46.30 -0.16
CA ALA A 188 -5.50 47.01 -1.34
C ALA A 188 -6.84 47.73 -1.08
N LYS A 189 -7.76 47.10 -0.33
CA LYS A 189 -9.03 47.74 0.08
C LYS A 189 -8.80 48.91 1.03
N ALA A 190 -7.92 48.75 2.02
CA ALA A 190 -7.62 49.82 2.97
C ALA A 190 -7.02 51.05 2.27
N ALA A 191 -6.08 50.83 1.33
CA ALA A 191 -5.49 51.91 0.53
C ALA A 191 -6.52 52.64 -0.36
N ALA A 192 -7.50 51.91 -0.90
CA ALA A 192 -8.58 52.48 -1.71
C ALA A 192 -9.62 53.27 -0.90
N VAL A 193 -9.74 53.04 0.41
CA VAL A 193 -10.67 53.77 1.29
C VAL A 193 -10.02 55.04 1.87
N SER A 194 -8.69 55.07 1.96
CA SER A 194 -7.89 56.21 2.42
C SER A 194 -7.48 57.19 1.31
N SER A 195 -7.86 56.92 0.06
CA SER A 195 -7.58 57.75 -1.12
C SER A 195 -8.89 58.36 -1.63
#